data_AF-B8AIQ8-F1
#
_entry.id   AF-B8AIQ8-F1
#
_cell.length_a   1.000
_cell.length_b   1.000
_cell.length_c   1.000
_cell.angle_alpha   90.00
_cell.angle_beta   90.00
_cell.angle_gamma   90.00
#
_symmetry.space_group_name_H-M   'P 1'
#
loop_
_entity.id
_entity.type
_entity.pdbx_description
1 polymer ?
#
loop_
_entity_poly.entity_id
_entity_poly.type
_entity_poly.pdbx_seq_one_letter_code
_entity_poly.pdbx_strand_id
1 'polypeptide(L)'
;MATIIMDSPKVVVLDIRYPTLPVVELHRHHSPVNAIAWAPHSSCHICTAGDDSQALIWDLSSMGTGSNNGGNGNGNAAAAAAAEGGLDPILAYTAGAEIEQLQWSATQPDWVAIAFSTKLQILRIYGVSHVVLLK
;
A
#
# COMPACT_ATOMS: atom_id res chain seq x y z
N MET A 1 -10.01 6.87 2.84
CA MET A 1 -9.50 6.41 4.15
C MET A 1 -9.00 4.98 3.98
N ALA A 2 -8.01 4.52 4.75
CA ALA A 2 -7.61 3.10 4.76
C ALA A 2 -7.60 2.55 6.19
N THR A 3 -7.78 1.25 6.32
CA THR A 3 -7.77 0.53 7.61
C THR A 3 -7.25 -0.89 7.42
N ILE A 4 -6.93 -1.55 8.52
CA ILE A 4 -6.45 -2.93 8.61
C ILE A 4 -7.38 -3.73 9.52
N ILE A 5 -7.45 -5.03 9.28
CA ILE A 5 -8.27 -5.95 10.07
C ILE A 5 -7.33 -6.72 11.00
N MET A 6 -7.73 -6.89 12.27
CA MET A 6 -6.97 -7.68 13.25
C MET A 6 -6.68 -9.07 12.70
N ASP A 7 -5.43 -9.52 12.88
CA ASP A 7 -4.93 -10.84 12.47
C ASP A 7 -5.19 -11.17 10.98
N SER A 8 -5.22 -10.16 10.12
CA SER A 8 -5.54 -10.32 8.69
C SER A 8 -4.47 -9.71 7.79
N PRO A 9 -4.13 -10.36 6.66
CA PRO A 9 -3.23 -9.80 5.65
C PRO A 9 -3.89 -8.70 4.79
N LYS A 10 -5.18 -8.41 5.01
CA LYS A 10 -5.95 -7.49 4.17
C LYS A 10 -5.82 -6.04 4.64
N VAL A 11 -5.65 -5.14 3.67
CA VAL A 11 -5.84 -3.69 3.87
C VAL A 11 -7.06 -3.24 3.09
N VAL A 12 -7.94 -2.48 3.74
CA VAL A 12 -9.20 -2.02 3.15
C VAL A 12 -9.17 -0.52 2.97
N VAL A 13 -9.43 -0.05 1.75
CA VAL A 13 -9.59 1.38 1.43
C VAL A 13 -11.07 1.69 1.27
N LEU A 14 -11.53 2.75 1.92
CA LEU A 14 -12.93 3.17 2.00
C LEU A 14 -13.11 4.61 1.51
N ASP A 15 -14.20 4.83 0.78
CA ASP A 15 -14.75 6.17 0.53
C ASP A 15 -15.66 6.54 1.70
N ILE A 16 -15.29 7.60 2.43
CA ILE A 16 -16.05 8.06 3.60
C ILE A 16 -17.48 8.53 3.25
N ARG A 17 -17.73 8.88 1.98
CA ARG A 17 -19.05 9.27 1.50
C ARG A 17 -19.96 8.05 1.29
N TYR A 18 -19.38 6.87 1.12
CA TYR A 18 -20.06 5.60 0.87
C TYR A 18 -19.38 4.45 1.64
N PRO A 19 -19.42 4.46 2.99
CA PRO A 19 -18.58 3.60 3.82
C PRO A 19 -19.02 2.12 3.87
N THR A 20 -20.14 1.77 3.24
CA THR A 20 -20.69 0.40 3.26
C THR A 20 -19.99 -0.55 2.30
N LEU A 21 -19.19 -0.03 1.35
CA LEU A 21 -18.47 -0.82 0.36
C LEU A 21 -16.99 -0.42 0.33
N PRO A 22 -16.06 -1.38 0.31
CA PRO A 22 -14.66 -1.08 0.05
C PRO A 22 -14.51 -0.49 -1.36
N VAL A 23 -13.64 0.50 -1.47
CA VAL A 23 -13.14 0.99 -2.77
C VAL A 23 -12.17 -0.04 -3.35
N VAL A 24 -11.29 -0.57 -2.50
CA VAL A 24 -10.32 -1.61 -2.86
C VAL A 24 -9.90 -2.39 -1.61
N GLU A 25 -9.65 -3.69 -1.78
CA GLU A 25 -8.96 -4.53 -0.81
C GLU A 25 -7.58 -4.93 -1.35
N LEU A 26 -6.52 -4.73 -0.58
CA LEU A 26 -5.14 -5.05 -0.96
C LEU A 26 -4.73 -6.41 -0.36
N HIS A 27 -4.22 -7.32 -1.19
CA HIS A 27 -4.14 -8.76 -0.89
C HIS A 27 -2.75 -9.38 -1.17
N ARG A 28 -1.65 -8.64 -0.94
CA ARG A 28 -0.29 -9.16 -1.21
C ARG A 28 0.57 -9.37 0.03
N HIS A 29 0.05 -9.04 1.21
CA HIS A 29 0.66 -9.56 2.44
C HIS A 29 0.33 -11.04 2.62
N HIS A 30 1.27 -11.79 3.18
CA HIS A 30 1.13 -13.23 3.44
C HIS A 30 0.90 -13.54 4.94
N SER A 31 0.87 -12.50 5.77
CA SER A 31 0.71 -12.54 7.22
C SER A 31 0.01 -11.23 7.66
N PRO A 32 -0.45 -11.09 8.91
CA PRO A 32 -1.14 -9.89 9.38
C PRO A 32 -0.43 -8.57 9.05
N VAL A 33 -1.21 -7.55 8.71
CA VAL A 33 -0.72 -6.18 8.49
C VAL A 33 -0.77 -5.42 9.81
N ASN A 34 0.35 -4.80 10.19
CA ASN A 34 0.49 -4.08 11.46
C ASN A 34 0.47 -2.56 11.28
N ALA A 35 0.91 -2.07 10.12
CA ALA A 35 1.06 -0.64 9.90
C ALA A 35 0.67 -0.21 8.47
N ILE A 36 0.08 0.98 8.37
CA ILE A 36 -0.28 1.63 7.09
C ILE A 36 0.04 3.13 7.17
N ALA A 37 0.49 3.73 6.07
CA ALA A 37 0.57 5.18 5.93
C ALA A 37 0.32 5.63 4.49
N TRP A 38 -0.51 6.65 4.34
CA TRP A 38 -0.68 7.35 3.07
C TRP A 38 0.54 8.23 2.79
N ALA A 39 0.94 8.31 1.53
CA ALA A 39 1.94 9.27 1.11
C ALA A 39 1.41 10.70 1.29
N PRO A 40 2.19 11.62 1.86
CA PRO A 40 1.73 12.99 2.11
C PRO A 40 1.63 13.84 0.85
N HIS A 41 2.28 13.42 -0.23
CA HIS A 41 2.35 14.14 -1.52
C HIS A 41 1.40 13.57 -2.59
N SER A 42 0.72 12.46 -2.31
CA SER A 42 -0.12 11.76 -3.29
C SER A 42 -1.39 11.23 -2.64
N SER A 43 -2.53 11.45 -3.29
CA SER A 43 -3.82 10.92 -2.85
C SER A 43 -4.02 9.44 -3.20
N CYS A 44 -3.13 8.85 -4.01
CA CYS A 44 -3.25 7.49 -4.52
C CYS A 44 -2.09 6.57 -4.10
N HIS A 45 -1.09 7.06 -3.36
CA HIS A 45 -0.02 6.21 -2.85
C HIS A 45 -0.21 5.87 -1.38
N ILE A 46 -0.08 4.59 -1.06
CA ILE A 46 -0.13 4.07 0.31
C ILE A 46 1.01 3.06 0.52
N CYS A 47 1.60 3.07 1.70
CA CYS A 47 2.54 2.06 2.17
C CYS A 47 1.87 1.20 3.24
N THR A 48 2.06 -0.12 3.17
CA THR A 48 1.53 -1.09 4.14
C THR A 48 2.68 -1.99 4.60
N ALA A 49 2.66 -2.45 5.85
CA ALA A 49 3.68 -3.35 6.37
C ALA A 49 3.14 -4.29 7.46
N GLY A 50 3.77 -5.46 7.61
CA GLY A 50 3.27 -6.49 8.53
C GLY A 50 4.24 -7.60 8.91
N ASP A 51 3.68 -8.68 9.46
CA ASP A 51 4.36 -9.85 10.02
C ASP A 51 5.18 -10.64 8.99
N ASP A 52 4.84 -10.52 7.71
CA ASP A 52 5.59 -11.14 6.61
C ASP A 52 6.92 -10.42 6.31
N SER A 53 7.30 -9.48 7.18
CA SER A 53 8.50 -8.65 7.05
C SER A 53 8.51 -7.80 5.78
N GLN A 54 7.35 -7.62 5.12
CA GLN A 54 7.23 -6.81 3.91
C GLN A 54 6.78 -5.39 4.25
N ALA A 55 7.35 -4.40 3.55
CA ALA A 55 6.73 -3.11 3.32
C ALA A 55 6.37 -2.99 1.83
N LEU A 56 5.09 -2.80 1.54
CA LEU A 56 4.54 -2.76 0.18
C LEU A 56 4.06 -1.34 -0.14
N ILE A 57 4.46 -0.80 -1.29
CA ILE A 57 3.96 0.47 -1.83
C ILE A 57 2.95 0.19 -2.92
N TRP A 58 1.80 0.83 -2.83
CA TRP A 58 0.69 0.66 -3.75
C TRP A 58 0.41 1.97 -4.49
N ASP A 59 0.09 1.87 -5.78
CA ASP A 59 -0.49 2.96 -6.55
C ASP A 59 -1.95 2.65 -6.90
N LEU A 60 -2.83 3.53 -6.45
CA LEU A 60 -4.27 3.44 -6.55
C LEU A 60 -4.82 4.34 -7.69
N SER A 61 -3.94 4.96 -8.49
CA SER A 61 -4.31 5.91 -9.56
C SER A 61 -5.20 5.27 -10.63
N SER A 62 -4.94 4.02 -10.97
CA SER A 62 -5.66 3.22 -11.97
C SER A 62 -7.06 2.77 -11.53
N MET A 63 -7.46 3.04 -10.27
CA MET A 63 -8.82 2.75 -9.81
C MET A 63 -9.83 3.81 -10.26
N GLY A 64 -9.37 5.01 -10.60
CA GLY A 64 -10.21 6.10 -11.12
C GLY A 64 -10.38 6.08 -12.64
N THR A 65 -9.49 5.39 -13.36
CA THR A 65 -9.47 5.29 -14.81
C THR A 65 -9.41 3.82 -15.19
N GLY A 66 -10.48 3.29 -15.80
CA GLY A 66 -10.48 1.92 -16.32
C GLY A 66 -9.17 1.63 -17.06
N SER A 67 -8.40 0.66 -16.55
CA SER A 67 -7.02 0.37 -16.94
C SER A 67 -6.81 0.40 -18.46
N ASN A 68 -5.89 1.24 -18.91
CA ASN A 68 -5.36 1.22 -20.28
C ASN A 68 -4.44 0.00 -20.45
N ASN A 69 -5.06 -1.18 -20.55
CA ASN A 69 -4.48 -2.34 -21.20
C ASN A 69 -5.53 -2.92 -22.15
N GLY A 70 -5.67 -2.29 -23.32
CA GLY A 70 -6.20 -2.89 -24.55
C GLY A 70 -7.57 -3.59 -24.52
N GLY A 71 -8.50 -3.23 -23.63
CA GLY A 71 -9.80 -3.90 -23.54
C GLY A 71 -10.97 -2.93 -23.43
N ASN A 72 -11.79 -2.86 -24.49
CA ASN A 72 -13.10 -2.25 -24.49
C ASN A 72 -13.98 -2.87 -23.38
N GLY A 73 -14.13 -2.19 -22.24
CA GLY A 73 -14.89 -2.71 -21.10
C GLY A 73 -15.10 -1.69 -19.99
N ASN A 74 -16.33 -1.19 -19.91
CA ASN A 74 -17.10 -0.82 -18.72
C ASN A 74 -16.26 -0.55 -17.45
N GLY A 75 -16.08 0.72 -17.06
CA GLY A 75 -15.30 1.11 -15.86
C GLY A 75 -15.75 0.49 -14.53
N ASN A 76 -16.87 -0.25 -14.51
CA ASN A 76 -17.35 -1.00 -13.35
C ASN A 76 -16.57 -2.31 -13.11
N ALA A 77 -16.03 -2.96 -14.15
CA ALA A 77 -15.37 -4.26 -14.02
C ALA A 77 -13.96 -4.14 -13.43
N ALA A 78 -13.21 -3.09 -13.82
CA ALA A 78 -11.90 -2.80 -13.24
C ALA A 78 -12.00 -2.40 -11.76
N ALA A 79 -13.02 -1.62 -11.41
CA ALA A 79 -13.33 -1.28 -10.01
C ALA A 79 -13.73 -2.52 -9.19
N ALA A 80 -14.53 -3.42 -9.77
CA ALA A 80 -14.89 -4.69 -9.13
C ALA A 80 -13.68 -5.62 -8.96
N ALA A 81 -12.81 -5.75 -9.97
CA ALA A 81 -11.59 -6.54 -9.86
C ALA A 81 -10.59 -5.95 -8.85
N ALA A 82 -10.49 -4.62 -8.77
CA ALA A 82 -9.72 -3.95 -7.73
C ALA A 82 -10.32 -4.22 -6.34
N ALA A 83 -11.63 -4.12 -6.18
CA ALA A 83 -12.32 -4.48 -4.94
C ALA A 83 -12.01 -5.91 -4.48
N GLU A 84 -11.81 -6.84 -5.42
CA GLU A 84 -11.46 -8.25 -5.17
C GLU A 84 -9.94 -8.54 -5.12
N GLY A 85 -9.07 -7.52 -4.95
CA GLY A 85 -7.63 -7.77 -4.77
C GLY A 85 -6.78 -7.90 -6.03
N GLY A 86 -7.27 -7.37 -7.15
CA GLY A 86 -6.57 -7.37 -8.43
C GLY A 86 -5.37 -6.41 -8.53
N LEU A 87 -5.08 -5.60 -7.51
CA LEU A 87 -3.92 -4.72 -7.51
C LEU A 87 -2.66 -5.43 -6.98
N ASP A 88 -1.56 -5.20 -7.67
CA ASP A 88 -0.20 -5.56 -7.23
C ASP A 88 0.52 -4.32 -6.69
N PRO A 89 1.38 -4.46 -5.67
CA PRO A 89 2.23 -3.37 -5.21
C PRO A 89 3.23 -2.98 -6.30
N ILE A 90 3.49 -1.68 -6.43
CA ILE A 90 4.50 -1.15 -7.35
C ILE A 90 5.92 -1.35 -6.82
N LEU A 91 6.09 -1.47 -5.49
CA LEU A 91 7.35 -1.73 -4.82
C LEU A 91 7.15 -2.63 -3.60
N ALA A 92 8.14 -3.46 -3.32
CA ALA A 92 8.20 -4.31 -2.13
C ALA A 92 9.59 -4.22 -1.49
N TYR A 93 9.63 -4.10 -0.18
CA TYR A 93 10.85 -4.13 0.63
C TYR A 93 10.75 -5.23 1.69
N THR A 94 11.78 -6.07 1.79
CA THR A 94 11.88 -7.11 2.82
C THR A 94 12.79 -6.65 3.96
N ALA A 95 12.21 -6.43 5.14
CA ALA A 95 12.93 -6.20 6.38
C ALA A 95 13.48 -7.51 6.97
N GLY A 96 14.24 -7.41 8.07
CA GLY A 96 14.81 -8.58 8.75
C GLY A 96 13.88 -9.26 9.76
N ALA A 97 12.70 -8.70 10.01
CA ALA A 97 11.66 -9.20 10.91
C ALA A 97 10.33 -8.49 10.61
N GLU A 98 9.26 -8.88 11.32
CA GLU A 98 7.96 -8.20 11.34
C GLU A 98 8.09 -6.68 11.52
N ILE A 99 7.34 -5.94 10.70
CA ILE A 99 7.36 -4.48 10.70
C ILE A 99 6.17 -3.99 11.53
N GLU A 100 6.46 -3.46 12.71
CA GLU A 100 5.45 -3.01 13.67
C GLU A 100 5.07 -1.55 13.53
N GLN A 101 5.97 -0.74 12.98
CA GLN A 101 5.75 0.69 12.83
C GLN A 101 6.22 1.18 11.47
N LEU A 102 5.40 2.06 10.89
CA LEU A 102 5.64 2.67 9.59
C LEU A 102 5.24 4.14 9.67
N GLN A 103 6.14 5.03 9.23
CA GLN A 103 5.88 6.47 9.16
C GLN A 103 6.41 7.06 7.87
N TRP A 104 5.50 7.66 7.09
CA TRP A 104 5.88 8.46 5.93
C TRP A 104 6.24 9.88 6.36
N SER A 105 7.39 10.39 5.93
CA SER A 105 7.81 11.75 6.26
C SER A 105 6.93 12.79 5.54
N ALA A 106 6.23 13.62 6.31
CA ALA A 106 5.38 14.70 5.80
C ALA A 106 6.17 15.82 5.09
N THR A 107 7.42 16.05 5.48
CA THR A 107 8.26 17.15 4.96
C THR A 107 9.28 16.68 3.92
N GLN A 108 9.59 15.39 3.90
CA GLN A 108 10.48 14.78 2.90
C GLN A 108 9.78 13.57 2.27
N PRO A 109 8.91 13.80 1.26
CA PRO A 109 7.94 12.80 0.81
C PRO A 109 8.54 11.57 0.11
N ASP A 110 9.84 11.59 -0.18
CA ASP A 110 10.57 10.42 -0.71
C ASP A 110 10.99 9.45 0.40
N TRP A 111 10.73 9.75 1.67
CA TRP A 111 11.25 8.97 2.79
C TRP A 111 10.16 8.32 3.65
N VAL A 112 10.38 7.05 3.96
CA VAL A 112 9.55 6.25 4.87
C VAL A 112 10.44 5.63 5.94
N ALA A 113 10.10 5.81 7.21
CA ALA A 113 10.73 5.10 8.31
C ALA A 113 9.93 3.83 8.64
N ILE A 114 10.64 2.73 8.89
CA ILE A 114 10.10 1.48 9.39
C ILE A 114 10.84 1.05 10.66
N ALA A 115 10.11 0.46 11.60
CA ALA A 115 10.68 -0.20 12.77
C ALA A 115 10.32 -1.68 12.75
N PHE A 116 11.32 -2.54 12.97
CA PHE A 116 11.18 -3.99 13.02
C PHE A 116 12.16 -4.56 14.03
N SER A 117 11.73 -5.53 14.83
CA SER A 117 12.52 -6.05 15.95
C SER A 117 13.09 -4.90 16.81
N THR A 118 14.41 -4.80 16.98
CA THR A 118 15.10 -3.71 17.71
C THR A 118 15.78 -2.71 16.78
N LYS A 119 15.36 -2.59 15.51
CA LYS A 119 16.00 -1.77 14.49
C LYS A 119 15.03 -0.76 13.89
N LEU A 120 15.59 0.36 13.45
CA LEU A 120 14.93 1.36 12.62
C LEU A 120 15.66 1.44 11.28
N GLN A 121 14.92 1.53 10.19
CA GLN A 121 15.47 1.86 8.87
C GLN A 121 14.66 2.99 8.25
N ILE A 122 15.34 3.81 7.44
CA ILE A 122 14.69 4.82 6.62
C ILE A 122 14.91 4.44 5.16
N LEU A 123 13.81 4.24 4.45
CA LEU A 123 13.76 3.87 3.04
C LEU A 123 13.56 5.13 2.23
N ARG A 124 14.34 5.27 1.14
CA ARG A 124 14.11 6.29 0.14
C ARG A 124 13.44 5.69 -1.10
N ILE A 125 12.32 6.28 -1.49
CA ILE A 125 11.49 5.86 -2.60
C ILE A 125 11.81 6.77 -3.79
N TYR A 126 12.39 6.22 -4.86
CA TYR A 126 12.73 6.97 -6.07
C TYR A 126 11.72 6.65 -7.18
N GLY A 127 10.68 7.48 -7.29
CA GLY A 127 9.64 7.29 -8.31
C GLY A 127 9.02 5.88 -8.31
N VAL A 128 8.40 5.50 -9.42
CA VAL A 128 7.60 4.26 -9.55
C VAL A 128 8.47 3.00 -9.76
N SER A 129 9.81 3.07 -9.70
CA SER A 129 10.64 1.95 -10.21
C SER A 129 11.88 1.57 -9.41
N HIS A 130 12.32 2.36 -8.41
CA HIS A 130 13.53 1.99 -7.65
C HIS A 130 13.45 2.36 -6.16
N VAL A 131 13.73 1.38 -5.29
CA VAL A 131 14.08 1.59 -3.87
C VAL A 131 15.59 1.44 -3.75
N VAL A 132 16.28 2.49 -3.30
CA VAL A 132 17.70 2.41 -2.93
C VAL A 132 17.79 2.44 -1.42
N LEU A 133 18.33 1.36 -0.86
CA LEU A 133 18.63 1.24 0.56
C LEU A 133 19.85 2.12 0.87
N LEU A 134 19.69 3.12 1.74
CA LEU A 134 20.84 3.71 2.43
C LEU A 134 20.98 2.94 3.76
N LYS A 135 22.05 2.13 3.85
CA LYS A 135 22.49 1.52 5.11
C LYS A 135 23.27 2.54 5.94
#